data_AF-A0A3C2E6X9-F1
#
_entry.id   AF-A0A3C2E6X9-F1
#
_cell.length_a   1.000
_cell.length_b   1.000
_cell.length_c   1.000
_cell.angle_alpha   90.00
_cell.angle_beta   90.00
_cell.angle_gamma   90.00
#
_symmetry.space_group_name_H-M   'P 1'
#
loop_
_entity.id
_entity.type
_entity.pdbx_description
1 polymer ?
#
loop_
_entity_poly.entity_id
_entity_poly.type
_entity_poly.pdbx_seq_one_letter_code
_entity_poly.pdbx_strand_id
1 'polypeptide(L)' 'VIMTVSVVIAGLLPIMFGDGTGSEVMRRIAAPMIGGMASATGLALLVLPTAFLLWQGVLLRRERRQQPSGAVEAE' A
#
# COMPACT_ATOMS: atom_id res chain seq x y z
N VAL A 1 4.08 -4.63 -8.18
CA VAL A 1 4.82 -3.91 -7.12
C VAL A 1 6.22 -4.49 -6.91
N ILE A 2 6.35 -5.82 -6.77
CA ILE A 2 7.66 -6.47 -6.59
C ILE A 2 8.62 -6.19 -7.77
N MET A 3 8.19 -6.41 -9.01
CA MET A 3 9.00 -6.09 -10.21
C MET A 3 9.44 -4.62 -10.23
N THR A 4 8.52 -3.69 -10.00
CA THR A 4 8.79 -2.25 -10.06
C THR A 4 9.74 -1.78 -8.97
N VAL A 5 9.56 -2.25 -7.72
CA VAL A 5 10.45 -1.91 -6.59
C VAL A 5 11.85 -2.47 -6.83
N SER A 6 11.97 -3.70 -7.32
CA SER A 6 13.26 -4.30 -7.64
C SER A 6 14.03 -3.49 -8.69
N VAL A 7 13.36 -3.03 -9.75
CA VAL A 7 13.99 -2.22 -10.80
C VAL A 7 14.45 -0.87 -10.25
N VAL A 8 13.64 -0.20 -9.43
CA VAL A 8 14.00 1.10 -8.85
C VAL A 8 15.18 0.99 -7.90
N ILE A 9 15.19 -0.02 -7.02
CA ILE A 9 16.32 -0.27 -6.12
C ILE A 9 17.58 -0.58 -6.92
N ALA A 10 17.50 -1.47 -7.92
CA ALA A 10 18.64 -1.85 -8.75
C ALA A 10 19.19 -0.67 -9.57
N GLY A 11 18.32 0.20 -10.09
CA GLY A 11 18.72 1.38 -10.88
C GLY A 11 19.30 2.52 -10.04
N LEU A 12 18.88 2.66 -8.78
CA LEU A 12 19.37 3.71 -7.87
C LEU A 12 20.58 3.25 -7.03
N LEU A 13 20.81 1.95 -6.89
CA LEU A 13 21.95 1.39 -6.14
C LEU A 13 23.31 1.99 -6.55
N PRO A 14 23.65 2.09 -7.84
CA PRO A 14 24.96 2.62 -8.27
C PRO A 14 25.14 4.10 -7.93
N ILE A 15 24.03 4.85 -7.91
CA ILE A 15 24.02 6.28 -7.60
C ILE A 15 24.35 6.50 -6.12
N MET A 16 24.02 5.56 -5.24
CA MET A 16 24.37 5.65 -3.81
C MET A 16 25.82 5.30 -3.51
N PHE A 17 26.47 4.48 -4.34
CA PHE A 17 27.87 4.06 -4.16
C PHE A 17 28.88 4.87 -4.98
N GLY A 18 28.43 5.80 -5.83
CA GLY A 18 29.32 6.67 -6.59
C GLY A 18 29.93 7.75 -5.70
N ASP A 19 31.23 7.66 -5.42
CA ASP A 19 32.00 8.71 -4.74
C ASP A 19 32.57 9.70 -5.77
N GLY A 20 31.88 10.83 -5.96
CA GLY A 20 32.29 11.89 -6.89
C GLY A 20 31.70 13.25 -6.50
N THR A 21 32.27 14.33 -7.03
CA THR A 21 31.75 15.70 -6.82
C THR A 21 30.31 15.80 -7.30
N GLY A 22 29.36 16.06 -6.39
CA GLY A 22 27.91 16.10 -6.67
C GLY A 22 27.12 14.89 -6.18
N SER A 23 27.78 13.82 -5.72
CA SER A 23 27.15 12.63 -5.14
C SER A 23 26.30 12.96 -3.90
N GLU A 24 26.77 13.90 -3.07
CA GLU A 24 26.05 14.41 -1.90
C GLU A 24 24.62 14.87 -2.25
N VAL A 25 24.44 15.53 -3.40
CA VAL A 25 23.14 16.05 -3.84
C VAL A 25 22.27 14.95 -4.42
N MET A 26 22.85 14.08 -5.27
CA MET A 26 22.11 12.94 -5.85
C MET A 26 21.62 11.97 -4.78
N ARG A 27 22.44 11.70 -3.76
CA ARG A 27 22.10 10.80 -2.66
C ARG A 27 20.92 11.30 -1.83
N ARG A 28 20.81 12.63 -1.62
CA ARG A 28 19.69 13.26 -0.90
C ARG A 28 18.36 13.13 -1.64
N ILE A 29 18.37 12.96 -2.95
CA ILE A 29 17.16 12.76 -3.78
C ILE A 29 16.83 11.27 -3.87
N ALA A 30 17.84 10.43 -4.09
CA ALA A 30 17.65 8.99 -4.27
C ALA A 30 17.28 8.26 -2.96
N ALA A 31 17.89 8.64 -1.81
CA ALA A 31 17.63 8.00 -0.53
C ALA A 31 16.14 8.02 -0.10
N PRO A 32 15.44 9.17 -0.09
CA PRO A 32 14.01 9.19 0.23
C PRO A 32 13.16 8.50 -0.83
N MET A 33 13.59 8.46 -2.10
CA MET A 33 12.84 7.77 -3.15
C MET A 33 12.81 6.25 -2.91
N ILE A 34 13.96 5.65 -2.56
CA ILE A 34 14.06 4.21 -2.22
C ILE A 34 13.25 3.91 -0.96
N GLY A 35 13.48 4.67 0.12
CA GLY A 35 12.79 4.46 1.39
C GLY A 35 11.28 4.67 1.27
N GLY A 36 10.85 5.68 0.52
CA GLY A 36 9.45 6.00 0.26
C GLY A 36 8.75 4.90 -0.53
N MET A 37 9.34 4.39 -1.60
CA MET A 37 8.74 3.28 -2.37
C MET A 37 8.63 1.99 -1.56
N ALA A 38 9.65 1.65 -0.78
CA ALA A 38 9.61 0.47 0.08
C ALA A 38 8.51 0.60 1.14
N SER A 39 8.47 1.74 1.83
CA SER A 39 7.47 2.02 2.86
C SER A 39 6.06 2.05 2.28
N ALA A 40 5.84 2.76 1.18
CA ALA A 40 4.55 2.86 0.51
C ALA A 40 4.07 1.50 -0.04
N THR A 41 4.98 0.65 -0.52
CA THR A 41 4.64 -0.71 -0.96
C THR A 41 4.18 -1.57 0.21
N GLY A 42 4.92 -1.55 1.33
CA GLY A 42 4.53 -2.27 2.54
C GLY A 42 3.20 -1.75 3.10
N LEU A 43 3.04 -0.42 3.17
CA LEU A 43 1.80 0.21 3.59
C LEU A 43 0.66 -0.16 2.65
N ALA A 44 0.82 -0.10 1.33
CA ALA A 44 -0.24 -0.42 0.39
C ALA A 44 -0.66 -1.89 0.51
N LEU A 45 0.30 -2.82 0.61
CA LEU A 45 0.00 -4.25 0.76
C LEU A 45 -0.70 -4.59 2.07
N LEU A 46 -0.44 -3.85 3.15
CA LEU A 46 -1.06 -4.09 4.45
C LEU A 46 -2.37 -3.31 4.61
N VAL A 47 -2.38 -2.04 4.24
CA VAL A 47 -3.49 -1.09 4.43
C VAL A 47 -4.63 -1.36 3.46
N LEU A 48 -4.39 -1.64 2.16
CA LEU A 48 -5.49 -1.95 1.23
C LEU A 48 -6.35 -3.12 1.70
N PRO A 49 -5.82 -4.31 2.04
CA PRO A 49 -6.67 -5.42 2.45
C PRO A 49 -7.37 -5.16 3.78
N THR A 50 -6.69 -4.54 4.75
CA THR A 50 -7.33 -4.19 6.02
C THR A 50 -8.46 -3.19 5.83
N ALA A 51 -8.26 -2.15 5.01
CA ALA A 51 -9.29 -1.17 4.69
C ALA A 51 -10.46 -1.79 3.91
N PHE A 52 -10.17 -2.67 2.94
CA PHE A 52 -11.19 -3.36 2.16
C PHE A 52 -12.07 -4.26 3.03
N LEU A 53 -11.48 -5.06 3.93
CA LEU A 53 -12.22 -5.93 4.84
C LEU A 53 -13.09 -5.16 5.83
N LEU A 54 -12.58 -4.04 6.36
CA LEU A 54 -13.36 -3.14 7.22
C LEU A 54 -14.55 -2.55 6.46
N TRP A 55 -14.34 -2.05 5.25
CA TRP A 55 -15.42 -1.51 4.42
C TRP A 55 -16.46 -2.58 4.08
N GLN A 56 -16.01 -3.76 3.64
CA GLN A 56 -16.89 -4.89 3.33
C GLN A 56 -17.74 -5.29 4.54
N GLY A 57 -17.15 -5.36 5.74
CA GLY A 57 -17.89 -5.63 6.98
C GLY A 57 -18.94 -4.56 7.31
N VAL A 58 -18.65 -3.28 7.05
CA VAL A 58 -19.62 -2.18 7.22
C VAL A 58 -20.75 -2.27 6.20
N LEU A 59 -20.46 -2.64 4.95
CA LEU A 59 -21.46 -2.81 3.89
C LEU A 59 -22.41 -3.98 4.19
N LEU A 60 -21.88 -5.14 4.60
CA LEU A 60 -22.67 -6.32 4.98
C LEU A 60 -23.51 -6.08 6.25
N ARG A 61 -23.03 -5.27 7.20
CA ARG A 61 -23.83 -4.83 8.36
C ARG A 61 -25.03 -3.97 7.95
N ARG A 62 -24.96 -3.24 6.84
CA ARG A 62 -26.09 -2.46 6.32
C ARG A 62 -27.17 -3.36 5.70
N GLU A 63 -26.79 -4.38 4.93
CA GLU A 63 -27.76 -5.32 4.33
C GLU A 63 -28.49 -6.17 5.36
N ARG A 64 -27.80 -6.65 6.41
CA ARG A 64 -28.45 -7.44 7.47
C ARG A 64 -29.49 -6.65 8.28
N ARG A 65 -29.44 -5.31 8.23
CA ARG A 65 -30.41 -4.41 8.87
C ARG A 65 -31.64 -4.13 7.99
N GLN A 66 -31.57 -4.51 6.71
CA GLN A 66 -32.66 -4.35 5.74
C GLN A 66 -33.45 -5.64 5.51
N GLN A 67 -33.03 -6.79 6.06
CA GLN A 67 -33.87 -7.98 6.07
C GLN A 67 -34.89 -7.81 7.19
N PRO A 68 -36.10 -7.30 6.90
CA PRO A 68 -37.10 -7.08 7.91
C PRO A 68 -37.55 -8.47 8.31
N SER A 69 -37.49 -8.74 9.60
CA SER A 69 -38.20 -9.83 10.25
C SER A 69 -39.70 -9.71 9.92
N GLY A 70 -40.10 -10.21 8.76
CA GLY A 70 -41.47 -10.14 8.24
C GLY A 70 -41.90 -11.43 7.54
N ALA A 71 -41.11 -12.51 7.65
CA ALA A 71 -41.41 -13.81 7.05
C ALA A 71 -41.46 -14.94 8.10
N VAL A 72 -41.78 -14.62 9.36
CA VAL A 72 -41.96 -15.62 10.45
C VAL A 72 -43.37 -15.56 11.06
N GLU A 73 -44.33 -14.87 10.43
CA GLU A 73 -45.69 -14.70 10.98
C GLU A 73 -46.81 -15.13 10.02
N ALA A 74 -46.52 -16.07 9.11
CA ALA A 74 -47.53 -16.72 8.28
C ALA A 74 -47.30 -18.24 8.25
N GLU A 75 -47.48 -18.88 9.40
CA GLU A 75 -47.92 -20.28 9.52
C GLU A 75 -49.25 -20.31 10.27
#